data_AF-A0A8E3B2T0-F1
#
_entry.id   AF-A0A8E3B2T0-F1
#
_cell.length_a   1.000
_cell.length_b   1.000
_cell.length_c   1.000
_cell.angle_alpha   90.00
_cell.angle_beta   90.00
_cell.angle_gamma   90.00
#
_symmetry.space_group_name_H-M   'P 1'
#
loop_
_entity.id
_entity.type
_entity.pdbx_description
1 polymer ?
#
loop_
_entity_poly.entity_id
_entity_poly.type
_entity_poly.pdbx_seq_one_letter_code
_entity_poly.pdbx_strand_id
1 'polypeptide(L)' 'MADQVPHPQRVSDLQERIARAQVDAKMTVLEQMIDRMHCQLQSIFDGIGRNEQVELVYPDGEVVLITKARPRKAGEGGE' A
#
# COMPACT_ATOMS: atom_id res chain seq x y z
N MET A 1 38.85 -18.46 -35.15
CA MET A 1 37.98 -17.54 -34.41
C MET A 1 36.57 -18.11 -34.52
N ALA A 2 35.98 -18.56 -33.41
CA ALA A 2 34.70 -19.27 -33.44
C ALA A 2 33.55 -18.25 -33.46
N ASP A 3 32.72 -18.32 -34.50
CA ASP A 3 31.44 -17.65 -34.62
C ASP A 3 30.56 -17.99 -33.40
N GLN A 4 30.36 -17.02 -32.51
CA GLN A 4 29.35 -17.13 -31.46
C GLN A 4 28.01 -16.72 -32.06
N VAL A 5 27.30 -17.67 -32.65
CA VAL A 5 25.90 -17.47 -33.06
C VAL A 5 25.05 -17.46 -31.80
N PRO A 6 24.44 -16.32 -31.41
CA PRO A 6 23.56 -16.27 -30.24
C PRO A 6 22.36 -17.17 -30.50
N HIS A 7 22.24 -18.25 -29.74
CA HIS A 7 21.13 -19.17 -29.86
C HIS A 7 19.83 -18.46 -29.42
N PRO A 8 18.69 -18.70 -30.10
CA PRO A 8 17.44 -18.06 -29.73
C PRO A 8 17.04 -18.46 -28.31
N GLN A 9 16.62 -17.48 -27.50
CA GLN A 9 16.12 -17.74 -26.14
C GLN A 9 14.99 -18.77 -26.22
N ARG A 10 15.01 -19.78 -25.35
CA ARG A 10 13.93 -20.77 -25.30
C ARG A 10 12.66 -20.03 -24.91
N VAL A 11 11.54 -20.41 -25.54
CA VAL A 11 10.22 -19.80 -25.28
C VAL A 11 9.87 -19.86 -23.78
N SER A 12 10.32 -20.90 -23.07
CA SER A 12 10.21 -21.03 -21.61
C SER A 12 10.85 -19.86 -20.85
N ASP A 13 12.04 -19.42 -21.27
CA ASP A 13 12.81 -18.39 -20.59
C ASP A 13 12.16 -17.02 -20.82
N LEU A 14 11.58 -16.81 -22.01
CA LEU A 14 10.78 -15.62 -22.31
C LEU A 14 9.48 -15.60 -21.49
N GLN A 15 8.78 -16.72 -21.36
CA GLN A 15 7.56 -16.82 -20.55
C GLN A 15 7.85 -16.57 -19.07
N GLU A 16 8.94 -17.10 -18.54
CA GLU A 16 9.35 -16.86 -17.15
C GLU A 16 9.69 -15.38 -16.92
N ARG A 17 10.40 -14.74 -17.85
CA ARG A 17 10.70 -13.30 -17.79
C ARG A 17 9.44 -12.44 -17.84
N ILE A 18 8.47 -12.80 -18.69
CA ILE A 18 7.18 -12.11 -18.77
C ILE A 18 6.41 -12.26 -17.44
N ALA A 19 6.36 -13.47 -16.89
CA ALA A 19 5.67 -13.74 -15.63
C ALA A 19 6.28 -12.91 -14.48
N ARG A 20 7.62 -12.86 -14.38
CA ARG A 20 8.32 -12.03 -13.39
C ARG A 20 8.01 -10.54 -13.58
N ALA A 21 8.13 -10.03 -14.80
CA ALA A 21 7.81 -8.64 -15.10
C ALA A 21 6.35 -8.27 -14.77
N GLN A 22 5.40 -9.19 -14.98
CA GLN A 22 4.00 -8.99 -14.59
C GLN A 22 3.81 -8.95 -13.07
N VAL A 23 4.51 -9.80 -12.32
CA VAL A 23 4.46 -9.78 -10.85
C VAL A 23 5.05 -8.48 -10.33
N ASP A 24 6.21 -8.07 -10.83
CA ASP A 24 6.87 -6.83 -10.43
C ASP A 24 5.98 -5.62 -10.71
N ALA A 25 5.39 -5.54 -11.91
CA ALA A 25 4.47 -4.46 -12.28
C ALA A 25 3.22 -4.41 -11.37
N LYS A 26 2.63 -5.57 -11.06
CA LYS A 26 1.48 -5.65 -10.14
C LYS A 26 1.87 -5.21 -8.73
N MET A 27 3.05 -5.60 -8.26
CA MET A 27 3.55 -5.21 -6.94
C MET A 27 3.78 -3.69 -6.86
N THR A 28 4.40 -3.10 -7.89
CA THR A 28 4.57 -1.63 -7.96
C THR A 28 3.24 -0.88 -7.92
N VAL A 29 2.21 -1.38 -8.63
CA VAL A 29 0.87 -0.77 -8.58
C VAL A 29 0.26 -0.89 -7.19
N LEU A 30 0.41 -2.05 -6.53
CA LEU A 30 -0.07 -2.24 -5.15
C LEU A 30 0.62 -1.29 -4.17
N GLU A 31 1.94 -1.15 -4.24
CA GLU A 31 2.71 -0.22 -3.40
C GLU A 31 2.24 1.22 -3.60
N GLN A 32 2.07 1.67 -4.86
CA GLN A 32 1.55 3.00 -5.16
C GLN A 32 0.13 3.23 -4.62
N MET A 33 -0.73 2.21 -4.67
CA MET A 33 -2.07 2.29 -4.08
C MET A 33 -2.01 2.40 -2.56
N ILE A 34 -1.13 1.64 -1.91
CA ILE A 34 -0.92 1.69 -0.46
C ILE A 34 -0.44 3.06 -0.02
N ASP A 35 0.57 3.62 -0.70
CA ASP A 35 1.09 4.96 -0.39
C ASP A 35 0.00 6.03 -0.54
N ARG A 36 -0.79 5.94 -1.61
CA ARG A 36 -1.90 6.86 -1.84
C ARG A 36 -2.97 6.75 -0.75
N MET A 37 -3.36 5.53 -0.38
CA MET A 37 -4.31 5.30 0.72
C MET A 37 -3.76 5.86 2.04
N HIS A 38 -2.46 5.66 2.30
CA HIS A 38 -1.82 6.19 3.49
C HIS A 38 -1.87 7.71 3.54
N CYS A 39 -1.53 8.40 2.44
CA CYS A 39 -1.64 9.86 2.35
C CYS A 39 -3.07 10.35 2.55
N GLN A 40 -4.07 9.65 1.98
CA GLN A 40 -5.48 10.02 2.13
C GLN A 40 -5.95 9.84 3.57
N LEU A 41 -5.64 8.72 4.21
CA LEU A 41 -5.96 8.48 5.62
C LEU A 41 -5.30 9.54 6.50
N GLN A 42 -4.00 9.81 6.30
CA GLN A 42 -3.27 10.84 7.04
C GLN A 42 -3.94 12.21 6.89
N SER A 43 -4.31 12.60 5.67
CA SER A 43 -5.03 13.85 5.42
C SER A 43 -6.39 13.91 6.11
N ILE A 44 -7.13 12.79 6.14
CA ILE A 44 -8.41 12.69 6.88
C ILE A 44 -8.13 12.89 8.36
N PHE A 45 -7.20 12.14 8.94
CA PHE A 45 -6.79 12.21 10.35
C PHE A 45 -6.26 13.60 10.78
N ASP A 46 -5.58 14.31 9.89
CA ASP A 46 -5.09 15.66 10.14
C ASP A 46 -6.21 16.69 10.13
N GLY A 47 -7.26 16.47 9.33
CA GLY A 47 -8.47 17.27 9.34
C GLY A 47 -9.35 17.08 10.58
N ILE A 48 -9.22 15.97 11.32
CA ILE A 48 -9.97 15.73 12.56
C ILE A 48 -9.42 16.60 13.69
N GLY A 49 -10.26 17.50 14.19
CA GLY A 49 -9.98 18.32 15.37
C GLY A 49 -9.80 17.46 16.63
N ARG A 50 -9.15 18.02 17.66
CA ARG A 50 -9.01 17.32 18.95
C ARG A 50 -10.39 17.17 19.60
N ASN A 51 -10.74 15.96 20.02
CA ASN A 51 -12.06 15.57 20.53
C ASN A 51 -13.19 15.57 19.47
N GLU A 52 -12.86 15.72 18.19
CA GLU A 52 -13.83 15.46 17.13
C GLU A 52 -13.89 13.96 16.81
N GLN A 53 -15.09 13.51 16.49
CA GLN A 53 -15.40 12.15 16.11
C GLN A 53 -15.84 12.16 14.66
N VAL A 54 -15.17 11.37 13.83
CA VAL A 54 -15.51 11.21 12.42
C VAL A 54 -16.05 9.80 12.20
N GLU A 55 -17.15 9.73 11.47
CA GLU A 55 -17.76 8.47 11.05
C GLU A 55 -17.28 8.14 9.63
N LEU A 56 -16.62 7.00 9.49
CA LEU A 56 -16.32 6.40 8.19
C LEU A 56 -17.36 5.35 7.89
N VAL A 57 -18.16 5.60 6.86
CA VAL A 57 -19.17 4.66 6.37
C VAL A 57 -18.59 3.91 5.19
N TYR A 58 -18.40 2.61 5.34
CA TYR A 58 -17.97 1.73 4.27
C TYR A 58 -19.12 1.44 3.30
N PRO A 59 -18.83 1.08 2.03
CA PRO A 59 -19.86 0.80 1.03
C PRO A 59 -20.79 -0.38 1.38
N ASP A 60 -20.34 -1.29 2.24
CA ASP A 60 -21.12 -2.42 2.77
C ASP A 60 -22.00 -2.04 3.97
N GLY A 61 -21.93 -0.78 4.43
CA GLY A 61 -22.68 -0.26 5.55
C GLY A 61 -21.97 -0.39 6.90
N GLU A 62 -20.73 -0.90 6.96
CA GLU A 62 -19.94 -0.86 8.19
C GLU A 62 -19.62 0.59 8.56
N VAL A 63 -19.78 0.94 9.84
CA VAL A 63 -19.47 2.29 10.35
C VAL A 63 -18.33 2.20 11.34
N VAL A 64 -17.22 2.88 11.04
CA VAL A 64 -16.06 2.99 11.91
C VAL A 64 -15.96 4.41 12.46
N LEU A 65 -15.90 4.51 13.79
CA LEU A 65 -15.79 5.77 14.51
C LEU A 65 -14.31 6.05 14.82
N ILE A 66 -13.80 7.13 14.24
CA ILE A 66 -12.42 7.56 14.46
C ILE A 66 -12.42 8.81 15.32
N THR A 67 -11.68 8.76 16.43
CA THR A 67 -11.42 9.91 17.30
C THR A 67 -9.91 10.12 17.43
N LYS A 68 -9.49 11.39 17.35
CA LYS A 68 -8.08 11.74 17.53
C LYS A 68 -7.73 11.75 19.02
N ALA A 69 -7.10 10.67 19.49
CA ALA A 69 -6.63 10.59 20.86
C ALA A 69 -5.58 11.68 21.15
N ARG A 70 -5.58 12.20 22.37
CA ARG A 70 -4.51 13.11 22.81
C ARG A 70 -3.17 12.37 22.82
N PRO A 71 -2.04 13.05 22.54
CA PRO A 71 -0.72 12.47 22.71
C PRO A 71 -0.57 12.00 24.16
N ARG A 72 -0.14 10.75 24.36
CA ARG A 72 0.22 10.27 25.70
C ARG A 72 1.44 11.05 26.19
N LYS A 73 1.39 11.57 27.41
CA LYS A 73 2.60 12.11 28.04
C LYS A 73 3.50 10.96 28.50
N ALA A 74 4.80 11.19 28.58
CA ALA A 74 5.73 10.23 29.16
C ALA A 74 5.29 9.89 30.60
N GLY A 75 4.94 8.63 30.85
CA GLY A 75 4.40 8.15 32.13
C GLY A 75 2.87 7.98 32.18
N GLU A 76 2.12 8.35 31.13
CA GLU A 76 0.70 8.00 31.01
C GLU A 76 0.54 6.60 30.39
N GLY A 77 0.40 5.58 31.23
CA GLY A 77 0.05 4.22 30.85
C GLY A 77 -0.71 3.52 31.99
N GLY A 78 -1.90 3.02 31.70
CA GLY A 78 -2.63 2.07 32.55
C GLY A 78 -2.47 0.66 31.97
N GLU A 79 -2.32 -0.29 32.91
CA GLU A 79 -1.98 -1.73 32.84
C GLU A 79 -1.04 -2.21 31.73
#